data_AF-A0A831JRG1-F1
#
_entry.id   AF-A0A831JRG1-F1
#
_cell.length_a   1.000
_cell.length_b   1.000
_cell.length_c   1.000
_cell.angle_alpha   90.00
_cell.angle_beta   90.00
_cell.angle_gamma   90.00
#
_symmetry.space_group_name_H-M   'P 1'
#
loop_
_entity.id
_entity.type
_entity.pdbx_description
1 polymer ?
#
loop_
_entity_poly.entity_id
_entity_poly.type
_entity_poly.pdbx_seq_one_letter_code
_entity_poly.pdbx_strand_id
1 'polypeptide(L)'
;KTLENLRKEMWDGALNRVKTQLVIDKIAKVENIEVTEEELENKLKEMAANYRINLEEFKKSLTESQINSIKEDIAYYKTIDFIFSKCKIISKEE
;
A
#
# COMPACT_ATOMS: atom_id res chain seq x y z
N LYS A 1 -31.78 5.95 3.00
CA LYS A 1 -30.79 5.40 3.97
C LYS A 1 -30.43 6.51 4.95
N THR A 2 -30.45 6.25 6.26
CA THR A 2 -29.91 7.20 7.25
C THR A 2 -28.39 7.07 7.32
N LEU A 3 -27.69 8.13 7.71
CA LEU A 3 -26.23 8.14 7.89
C LEU A 3 -25.76 7.04 8.85
N GLU A 4 -26.57 6.71 9.85
CA GLU A 4 -26.26 5.68 10.85
C GLU A 4 -26.28 4.26 10.26
N ASN A 5 -27.25 3.96 9.39
CA ASN A 5 -27.31 2.67 8.71
C ASN A 5 -26.16 2.50 7.72
N LEU A 6 -25.76 3.59 7.03
CA LEU A 6 -24.58 3.57 6.15
C LEU A 6 -23.29 3.30 6.94
N ARG A 7 -23.13 3.93 8.12
CA ARG A 7 -21.97 3.69 9.00
C ARG A 7 -21.90 2.23 9.46
N LYS A 8 -23.03 1.63 9.85
CA LYS A 8 -23.07 0.21 10.25
C LYS A 8 -22.69 -0.72 9.10
N GLU A 9 -23.22 -0.49 7.90
CA GLU A 9 -22.87 -1.28 6.70
C GLU A 9 -21.37 -1.20 6.35
N MET A 10 -20.72 -0.05 6.57
CA MET A 10 -19.30 0.16 6.27
C MET A 10 -18.36 -0.28 7.40
N TRP A 11 -18.88 -0.47 8.62
CA TRP A 11 -18.07 -0.70 9.83
C TRP A 11 -17.23 -1.96 9.73
N ASP A 12 -17.83 -3.10 9.37
CA ASP A 12 -17.13 -4.38 9.32
C ASP A 12 -16.02 -4.39 8.26
N GLY A 13 -16.28 -3.75 7.11
CA GLY A 13 -15.28 -3.58 6.06
C GLY A 13 -14.11 -2.70 6.50
N ALA A 14 -14.38 -1.58 7.16
CA ALA A 14 -13.35 -0.69 7.70
C ALA A 14 -12.53 -1.38 8.80
N LEU A 15 -13.20 -2.10 9.71
CA LEU A 15 -12.56 -2.85 10.79
C LEU A 15 -11.57 -3.88 10.25
N ASN A 16 -11.97 -4.64 9.23
CA ASN A 16 -11.09 -5.63 8.61
C ASN A 16 -9.91 -4.98 7.91
N ARG A 17 -10.12 -3.86 7.19
CA ARG A 17 -9.02 -3.12 6.55
C ARG A 17 -7.97 -2.65 7.57
N VAL A 18 -8.42 -2.03 8.66
CA VAL A 18 -7.51 -1.54 9.71
C VAL A 18 -6.74 -2.70 10.34
N LYS A 19 -7.41 -3.82 10.65
CA LYS A 19 -6.74 -5.02 11.18
C LYS A 19 -5.67 -5.54 10.23
N THR A 20 -6.00 -5.69 8.95
CA THR A 20 -5.05 -6.17 7.93
C THR A 20 -3.85 -5.24 7.82
N GLN A 21 -4.08 -3.92 7.78
CA GLN A 21 -3.01 -2.93 7.69
C GLN A 21 -2.09 -2.98 8.92
N LEU A 22 -2.66 -3.06 10.13
CA LEU A 22 -1.86 -3.20 11.36
C LEU A 22 -1.00 -4.46 11.39
N VAL A 23 -1.51 -5.59 10.86
CA VAL A 23 -0.75 -6.84 10.77
C VAL A 23 0.40 -6.71 9.78
N ILE A 24 0.13 -6.16 8.59
CA ILE A 24 1.14 -5.98 7.55
C ILE A 24 2.22 -5.02 8.02
N ASP A 25 1.86 -3.86 8.60
CA ASP A 25 2.81 -2.90 9.15
C ASP A 25 3.71 -3.53 10.23
N LYS A 26 3.14 -4.41 11.05
CA LYS A 26 3.91 -5.11 12.08
C LYS A 26 4.90 -6.09 11.45
N ILE A 27 4.51 -6.82 10.41
CA ILE A 27 5.40 -7.74 9.66
C ILE A 27 6.51 -6.93 8.99
N ALA A 28 6.18 -5.83 8.31
CA ALA A 28 7.14 -4.94 7.67
C ALA A 28 8.24 -4.48 8.65
N LYS A 29 7.84 -4.10 9.87
CA LYS A 29 8.76 -3.68 10.94
C LYS A 29 9.61 -4.82 11.50
N VAL A 30 9.05 -6.02 11.64
CA VAL A 30 9.76 -7.19 12.19
C VAL A 30 10.79 -7.72 11.19
N GLU A 31 10.42 -7.78 9.91
CA GLU A 31 11.28 -8.27 8.82
C GLU A 31 12.19 -7.17 8.25
N ASN A 32 12.09 -5.95 8.78
CA ASN A 32 12.89 -4.80 8.38
C ASN A 32 12.80 -4.48 6.87
N ILE A 33 11.57 -4.43 6.38
CA ILE A 33 11.27 -4.10 4.99
C ILE A 33 11.44 -2.60 4.81
N GLU A 34 12.63 -2.20 4.39
CA GLU A 34 12.94 -0.82 4.03
C GLU A 34 12.56 -0.54 2.57
N VAL A 35 12.10 0.69 2.32
CA VAL A 35 11.83 1.22 0.99
C VAL A 35 13.03 2.04 0.57
N THR A 36 13.66 1.66 -0.55
CA THR A 36 14.80 2.39 -1.07
C THR A 36 14.36 3.61 -1.87
N GLU A 37 15.25 4.59 -2.04
CA GLU A 37 14.97 5.76 -2.87
C GLU A 37 14.73 5.37 -4.35
N GLU A 38 15.38 4.31 -4.83
CA GLU A 38 15.20 3.79 -6.17
C GLU A 38 13.78 3.21 -6.38
N GLU A 39 13.26 2.47 -5.40
CA GLU A 39 11.88 1.96 -5.44
C GLU A 39 10.85 3.09 -5.42
N LEU A 40 11.09 4.11 -4.60
CA LEU A 40 10.28 5.32 -4.58
C LEU A 40 10.29 5.99 -5.95
N GLU A 41 11.47 6.19 -6.55
CA GLU A 41 11.59 6.82 -7.86
C GLU A 41 10.91 6.03 -8.98
N ASN A 42 11.04 4.71 -8.97
CA ASN A 42 10.33 3.82 -9.90
C ASN A 42 8.81 3.94 -9.74
N LYS A 43 8.31 3.95 -8.50
CA LYS A 43 6.87 4.10 -8.25
C LYS A 43 6.36 5.47 -8.69
N LEU A 44 7.11 6.53 -8.40
CA LEU A 44 6.80 7.89 -8.86
C LEU A 44 6.76 7.98 -10.39
N LYS A 45 7.68 7.29 -11.08
CA LYS A 45 7.71 7.21 -12.55
C LYS A 45 6.50 6.47 -13.11
N GLU A 46 6.11 5.36 -12.50
CA GLU A 46 4.90 4.61 -12.85
C GLU A 46 3.64 5.47 -12.64
N MET A 47 3.53 6.15 -11.50
CA MET A 47 2.41 7.06 -11.22
C MET A 47 2.37 8.21 -12.22
N ALA A 48 3.49 8.89 -12.45
CA ALA A 48 3.59 9.98 -13.42
C ALA A 48 3.16 9.52 -14.83
N ALA A 49 3.60 8.32 -15.26
CA ALA A 49 3.18 7.73 -16.52
C ALA A 49 1.66 7.47 -16.58
N ASN A 50 1.07 6.94 -15.50
CA ASN A 50 -0.37 6.72 -15.39
C ASN A 50 -1.18 8.03 -15.44
N TYR A 51 -0.70 9.08 -14.78
CA TYR A 51 -1.31 10.41 -14.81
C TYR A 51 -1.00 11.19 -16.09
N ARG A 52 -0.10 10.68 -16.95
CA ARG A 52 0.41 11.36 -18.16
C ARG A 52 1.03 12.73 -17.86
N ILE A 53 1.72 12.83 -16.72
CA ILE A 53 2.42 14.04 -16.26
C ILE A 53 3.92 13.72 -16.26
N ASN A 54 4.77 14.74 -16.45
CA ASN A 54 6.21 14.57 -16.32
C ASN A 54 6.60 14.22 -14.88
N LEU A 55 7.57 13.33 -14.68
CA LEU A 55 8.05 12.93 -13.36
C LEU A 55 8.52 14.13 -12.53
N GLU A 56 9.17 15.11 -13.16
CA GLU A 56 9.65 16.32 -12.47
C GLU A 56 8.49 17.21 -11.97
N GLU A 57 7.44 17.38 -12.77
CA GLU A 57 6.24 18.11 -12.36
C GLU A 57 5.47 17.34 -11.30
N PHE A 58 5.40 16.01 -11.44
CA PHE A 58 4.79 15.14 -10.45
C PHE A 58 5.51 15.25 -9.10
N LYS A 59 6.84 15.12 -9.07
CA LYS A 59 7.67 15.31 -7.86
C LYS A 59 7.48 16.69 -7.24
N LYS A 60 7.41 17.76 -8.05
CA LYS A 60 7.17 19.13 -7.57
C LYS A 60 5.78 19.33 -6.97
N SER A 61 4.78 18.58 -7.46
CA SER A 61 3.41 18.63 -6.95
C SER A 61 3.22 17.84 -5.65
N LEU A 62 4.14 16.92 -5.34
CA LEU A 62 4.05 16.06 -4.18
C LEU A 62 4.52 16.78 -2.92
N THR A 63 3.69 16.72 -1.88
CA THR A 63 4.04 17.14 -0.54
C THR A 63 4.75 16.02 0.23
N GLU A 64 5.47 16.35 1.31
CA GLU A 64 6.09 15.33 2.19
C GLU A 64 5.09 14.28 2.67
N SER A 65 3.87 14.71 2.99
CA SER A 65 2.79 13.79 3.39
C SER A 65 2.48 12.76 2.30
N GLN A 66 2.37 13.20 1.05
CA GLN A 66 2.11 12.30 -0.08
C GLN A 66 3.30 11.39 -0.37
N ILE A 67 4.52 11.89 -0.27
CA ILE A 67 5.73 11.08 -0.42
C ILE A 67 5.76 9.99 0.66
N ASN A 68 5.40 10.32 1.90
CA ASN A 68 5.31 9.34 2.99
C ASN A 68 4.23 8.30 2.72
N SER A 69 3.03 8.70 2.26
CA SER A 69 1.99 7.74 1.89
C SER A 69 2.44 6.79 0.76
N ILE A 70 3.17 7.30 -0.24
CA ILE A 70 3.71 6.46 -1.32
C ILE A 70 4.75 5.48 -0.78
N LYS A 71 5.61 5.92 0.16
CA LYS A 71 6.55 5.00 0.83
C LYS A 71 5.82 3.94 1.63
N GLU A 72 4.77 4.30 2.38
CA GLU A 72 3.92 3.34 3.11
C GLU A 72 3.28 2.32 2.15
N ASP A 73 2.74 2.78 1.03
CA ASP A 73 2.17 1.89 0.00
C ASP A 73 3.22 0.92 -0.55
N ILE A 74 4.44 1.40 -0.86
CA ILE A 74 5.52 0.54 -1.35
C ILE A 74 5.90 -0.51 -0.29
N ALA A 75 6.07 -0.08 0.96
CA ALA A 75 6.37 -1.00 2.08
C ALA A 75 5.28 -2.05 2.24
N TYR A 76 4.02 -1.64 2.13
CA TYR A 76 2.85 -2.52 2.20
C TYR A 76 2.88 -3.60 1.12
N TYR A 77 3.06 -3.22 -0.16
CA TYR A 77 3.14 -4.19 -1.26
C TYR A 77 4.35 -5.12 -1.12
N LYS A 78 5.53 -4.59 -0.78
CA LYS A 78 6.73 -5.42 -0.53
C LYS A 78 6.50 -6.43 0.58
N THR A 79 5.77 -6.05 1.62
CA THR A 79 5.44 -6.96 2.72
C THR A 79 4.50 -8.06 2.26
N ILE A 80 3.52 -7.74 1.41
CA ILE A 80 2.66 -8.75 0.79
C ILE A 80 3.48 -9.71 -0.09
N ASP A 81 4.36 -9.19 -0.94
CA ASP A 81 5.23 -10.01 -1.79
C ASP A 81 6.15 -10.91 -0.95
N PHE A 82 6.68 -10.39 0.16
CA PHE A 82 7.46 -11.17 1.11
C PHE A 82 6.62 -12.31 1.70
N ILE A 83 5.41 -12.02 2.18
CA ILE A 83 4.49 -13.04 2.72
C ILE A 83 4.19 -14.10 1.64
N PHE A 84 3.92 -13.68 0.40
CA PHE A 84 3.68 -14.58 -0.71
C PHE A 84 4.89 -15.48 -1.01
N SER A 85 6.11 -14.92 -0.99
CA SER A 85 7.34 -15.69 -1.23
C SER A 85 7.58 -16.79 -0.20
N LYS A 86 7.10 -16.60 1.03
CA LYS A 86 7.22 -17.57 2.13
C LYS A 86 6.00 -18.49 2.23
N CYS A 87 4.91 -18.17 1.54
CA CYS A 87 3.69 -18.95 1.58
C CYS A 87 3.82 -20.18 0.66
N LYS A 88 3.45 -21.35 1.18
CA LYS A 88 3.21 -22.51 0.31
C LYS A 88 1.88 -22.32 -0.39
N ILE A 89 1.93 -21.91 -1.65
CA ILE A 89 0.76 -21.86 -2.52
C ILE A 89 0.34 -23.30 -2.79
N ILE A 90 -0.73 -23.72 -2.13
CA ILE A 90 -1.40 -24.99 -2.44
C ILE A 90 -2.37 -24.65 -3.56
N SER A 91 -1.99 -24.92 -4.81
CA SER A 91 -2.92 -24.85 -5.93
C SER A 91 -4.04 -25.84 -5.66
N LYS A 92 -5.23 -25.33 -5.36
CA LYS A 92 -6.44 -26.16 -5.34
C LYS A 92 -6.80 -26.36 -6.81
N GLU A 93 -6.43 -27.51 -7.38
CA GLU A 93 -7.03 -27.97 -8.63
C GLU A 93 -8.54 -28.09 -8.38
N GLU A 94 -9.31 -27.23 -9.03
CA GLU A 94 -10.76 -27.39 -9.22
C GLU A 94 -11.03 -28.31 -10.40
#